data_AF-A0A351KQC4-F1
#
_entry.id   AF-A0A351KQC4-F1
#
_cell.length_a   1.000
_cell.length_b   1.000
_cell.length_c   1.000
_cell.angle_alpha   90.00
_cell.angle_beta   90.00
_cell.angle_gamma   90.00
#
_symmetry.space_group_name_H-M   'P 1'
#
loop_
_entity.id
_entity.type
_entity.pdbx_description
1 polymer ?
#
loop_
_entity_poly.entity_id
_entity_poly.type
_entity_poly.pdbx_seq_one_letter_code
_entity_poly.pdbx_strand_id
1 'polypeptide(L)'
;GRRNLVMTRDATQSFPGCEVISCAEDAQRLCQDADALFVIGGAELYRLFLPLANRIELTIIHREFEGDTYFPEISADTWIE
;
A
#
# COMPACT_ATOMS: atom_id res chain seq x y z
N GLY A 1 -11.29 -0.43 -15.55
CA GLY A 1 -10.30 0.53 -15.00
C GLY A 1 -10.17 0.30 -13.50
N ARG A 2 -9.20 0.94 -12.84
CA ARG A 2 -9.05 0.89 -11.37
C ARG A 2 -9.30 2.29 -10.81
N ARG A 3 -9.91 2.35 -9.63
CA ARG A 3 -9.98 3.57 -8.83
C ARG A 3 -8.63 3.74 -8.15
N ASN A 4 -7.97 4.87 -8.36
CA ASN A 4 -6.62 5.11 -7.85
C ASN A 4 -6.68 6.13 -6.71
N LEU A 5 -6.05 5.79 -5.59
CA LEU A 5 -5.91 6.68 -4.45
C LEU A 5 -4.42 7.01 -4.30
N VAL A 6 -4.11 8.29 -4.15
CA VAL A 6 -2.75 8.78 -3.91
C VAL A 6 -2.69 9.36 -2.50
N MET A 7 -1.84 8.78 -1.66
CA MET A 7 -1.57 9.32 -0.33
C MET A 7 -0.47 10.38 -0.42
N THR A 8 -0.74 11.56 0.13
CA THR A 8 0.25 12.64 0.21
C THR A 8 0.09 13.42 1.50
N ARG A 9 1.19 13.99 1.98
CA ARG A 9 1.20 14.95 3.10
C ARG A 9 0.73 16.34 2.66
N ASP A 10 0.73 16.61 1.36
CA ASP A 10 0.31 17.87 0.78
C ASP A 10 -1.09 17.74 0.16
N ALA A 11 -2.10 18.09 0.94
CA ALA A 11 -3.52 18.03 0.54
C ALA A 11 -3.88 19.02 -0.57
N THR A 12 -2.97 19.92 -0.97
CA THR A 12 -3.21 20.86 -2.08
C THR A 12 -2.91 20.24 -3.45
N GLN A 13 -2.23 19.09 -3.48
CA GLN A 13 -1.92 18.41 -4.73
C GLN A 13 -3.14 17.74 -5.32
N SER A 14 -3.15 17.65 -6.66
CA SER A 14 -4.15 16.92 -7.41
C SER A 14 -3.47 16.09 -8.48
N PHE A 15 -3.93 14.85 -8.63
CA PHE A 15 -3.41 13.90 -9.59
C PHE A 15 -4.55 13.48 -10.52
N PRO A 16 -4.46 13.74 -11.84
CA PRO A 16 -5.54 13.41 -12.77
C PRO A 16 -5.98 11.95 -12.67
N GLY A 17 -7.28 11.72 -12.50
CA GLY A 17 -7.86 10.38 -12.40
C GLY A 17 -7.60 9.64 -11.08
N CYS A 18 -7.11 10.35 -10.06
CA CYS A 18 -6.88 9.81 -8.72
C CYS A 18 -7.60 10.65 -7.65
N GLU A 19 -7.92 10.01 -6.53
CA GLU A 19 -8.38 10.68 -5.32
C GLU A 19 -7.22 10.83 -4.33
N VAL A 20 -7.14 11.99 -3.69
CA VAL A 20 -6.08 12.26 -2.71
C VAL A 20 -6.56 11.88 -1.31
N ILE A 21 -5.73 11.14 -0.58
CA ILE A 21 -5.97 10.74 0.81
C ILE A 21 -4.82 11.19 1.71
N SER A 22 -5.11 11.37 3.00
CA SER A 22 -4.15 11.89 3.98
C SER A 22 -3.72 10.86 5.03
N CYS A 23 -4.51 9.81 5.22
CA CYS A 23 -4.22 8.73 6.16
C CYS A 23 -4.80 7.38 5.68
N ALA A 24 -4.48 6.29 6.38
CA ALA A 24 -4.92 4.95 6.00
C ALA A 24 -6.43 4.75 6.17
N GLU A 25 -7.03 5.40 7.17
CA GLU A 25 -8.45 5.37 7.47
C GLU A 25 -9.28 5.96 6.33
N ASP A 26 -8.78 6.99 5.63
CA ASP A 26 -9.41 7.54 4.44
C ASP A 26 -9.56 6.47 3.36
N ALA A 27 -8.52 5.68 3.12
CA ALA A 27 -8.57 4.60 2.12
C ALA A 27 -9.61 3.54 2.49
N GLN A 28 -9.63 3.11 3.76
CA GLN A 28 -10.61 2.13 4.25
C GLN A 28 -12.05 2.64 4.11
N ARG A 29 -12.29 3.89 4.49
CA ARG A 29 -13.62 4.52 4.38
C ARG A 29 -14.06 4.69 2.93
N LEU A 30 -13.19 5.18 2.05
CA LEU A 30 -13.51 5.39 0.65
C LEU A 30 -13.73 4.07 -0.10
N CYS A 31 -13.08 2.99 0.33
CA CYS A 31 -13.14 1.68 -0.30
C CYS A 31 -13.97 0.65 0.49
N GLN A 32 -14.81 1.07 1.44
CA GLN A 32 -15.61 0.18 2.27
C GLN A 32 -16.53 -0.75 1.46
N ASP A 33 -17.01 -0.27 0.30
CA ASP A 33 -17.93 -0.99 -0.60
C ASP A 33 -17.19 -1.68 -1.76
N ALA A 34 -15.84 -1.65 -1.75
CA ALA A 34 -15.03 -2.29 -2.77
C ALA A 34 -14.72 -3.74 -2.39
N ASP A 35 -14.63 -4.62 -3.39
CA ASP A 35 -14.28 -6.03 -3.18
C ASP A 35 -12.90 -6.20 -2.53
N ALA A 36 -11.95 -5.30 -2.86
CA ALA A 36 -10.61 -5.30 -2.31
C ALA A 36 -9.94 -3.92 -2.42
N LEU A 37 -9.14 -3.58 -1.40
CA LEU A 37 -8.21 -2.47 -1.40
C LEU A 37 -6.78 -3.02 -1.57
N PHE A 38 -6.13 -2.68 -2.68
CA PHE A 38 -4.74 -3.06 -2.95
C PHE A 38 -3.78 -1.89 -2.66
N VAL A 39 -2.81 -2.13 -1.78
CA VAL A 39 -1.70 -1.20 -1.54
C VAL A 39 -0.56 -1.59 -2.48
N ILE A 40 -0.17 -0.67 -3.36
CA ILE A 40 0.80 -0.93 -4.44
C ILE A 40 2.17 -0.28 -4.20
N GLY A 41 2.45 0.08 -2.95
CA GLY A 41 3.70 0.73 -2.53
C GLY A 41 3.61 2.26 -2.54
N GLY A 42 4.69 2.98 -2.22
CA GLY A 42 6.05 2.49 -1.92
C GLY A 42 6.28 1.99 -0.48
N ALA A 43 7.54 1.87 -0.06
CA ALA A 43 7.93 1.29 1.23
C ALA A 43 7.25 1.92 2.46
N GLU A 44 7.04 3.24 2.47
CA GLU A 44 6.33 3.92 3.56
C GLU A 44 4.86 3.50 3.62
N LEU A 45 4.20 3.33 2.47
CA LEU A 45 2.83 2.85 2.42
C LEU A 45 2.75 1.38 2.84
N TYR A 46 3.71 0.54 2.44
CA TYR A 46 3.76 -0.82 2.95
C TYR A 46 3.91 -0.86 4.47
N ARG A 47 4.80 -0.06 5.06
CA ARG A 47 4.93 0.03 6.53
C ARG A 47 3.65 0.47 7.22
N LEU A 48 2.97 1.48 6.64
CA LEU A 48 1.74 2.03 7.20
C LEU A 48 0.58 1.02 7.14
N PHE A 49 0.45 0.28 6.04
CA PHE A 49 -0.69 -0.59 5.79
C PHE A 49 -0.46 -2.06 6.17
N LEU A 50 0.79 -2.52 6.34
CA LEU A 50 1.08 -3.92 6.68
C LEU A 50 0.35 -4.39 7.96
N PRO A 51 0.26 -3.60 9.05
CA PRO A 51 -0.51 -3.98 10.23
C PRO A 51 -2.02 -4.06 10.01
N LEU A 52 -2.53 -3.45 8.94
CA LEU A 52 -3.95 -3.41 8.57
C LEU A 52 -4.30 -4.44 7.49
N ALA A 53 -3.31 -5.06 6.87
CA ALA A 53 -3.48 -5.93 5.72
C ALA A 53 -4.01 -7.31 6.13
N ASN A 54 -4.84 -7.91 5.27
CA ASN A 54 -5.33 -9.28 5.46
C ASN A 54 -4.50 -10.32 4.71
N ARG A 55 -3.82 -9.91 3.62
CA ARG A 55 -3.04 -10.80 2.75
C ARG A 55 -1.91 -10.00 2.08
N ILE A 56 -0.79 -10.68 1.81
CA ILE A 56 0.31 -10.16 1.00
C ILE A 56 0.37 -10.97 -0.29
N GLU A 57 0.28 -10.28 -1.43
CA GLU A 57 0.54 -10.88 -2.75
C GLU A 57 2.02 -10.69 -3.07
N LEU A 58 2.86 -11.67 -2.69
CA LEU A 58 4.32 -11.56 -2.75
C LEU A 58 4.89 -12.23 -4.00
N THR A 59 5.74 -11.52 -4.75
CA THR A 59 6.57 -12.10 -5.82
C THR A 59 8.03 -12.09 -5.41
N ILE A 60 8.63 -13.28 -5.27
CA ILE A 60 10.04 -13.45 -4.92
C ILE A 60 10.86 -13.60 -6.20
N ILE A 61 11.80 -12.68 -6.42
CA ILE A 61 12.71 -12.72 -7.56
C ILE A 61 14.06 -13.24 -7.05
N HIS A 62 14.45 -14.44 -7.46
CA HIS A 62 15.73 -15.06 -7.08
C HIS A 62 16.91 -14.46 -7.87
N ARG A 63 17.18 -13.18 -7.64
CA ARG A 63 18.31 -12.43 -8.21
C ARG A 63 18.65 -11.25 -7.31
N GLU A 64 19.92 -10.89 -7.24
CA GLU A 64 20.41 -9.74 -6.50
C GLU A 64 20.36 -8.46 -7.35
N PHE A 65 19.98 -7.34 -6.72
CA PHE A 65 19.91 -6.02 -7.34
C PHE A 65 20.39 -4.97 -6.33
N GLU A 66 20.96 -3.88 -6.81
CA GLU A 66 21.18 -2.68 -5.99
C GLU A 66 19.85 -1.94 -5.80
N GLY A 67 19.60 -1.43 -4.59
CA GLY A 67 18.37 -0.69 -4.26
C GLY A 67 18.51 0.18 -3.01
N ASP A 68 17.72 1.24 -2.94
CA ASP A 68 17.67 2.19 -1.82
C ASP A 68 16.38 2.07 -0.98
N THR A 69 15.43 1.27 -1.47
CA THR A 69 14.08 1.16 -0.93
C THR A 69 13.71 -0.31 -0.79
N TYR A 70 13.28 -0.70 0.42
CA TYR A 70 13.06 -2.10 0.79
C TYR A 70 11.63 -2.31 1.29
N PHE A 71 11.06 -3.48 0.99
CA PHE A 71 9.81 -3.92 1.60
C PHE A 71 10.00 -4.09 3.13
N PRO A 72 9.01 -3.75 3.98
CA PRO A 72 9.11 -3.98 5.41
C PRO A 72 9.31 -5.46 5.76
N GLU A 73 9.89 -5.74 6.92
CA GLU A 73 10.05 -7.10 7.42
C GLU A 73 8.67 -7.76 7.62
N ILE A 74 8.53 -9.00 7.16
CA ILE A 74 7.36 -9.84 7.38
C ILE A 74 7.71 -10.83 8.49
N SER A 75 7.13 -10.66 9.68
CA SER A 75 7.35 -11.58 10.80
C SER A 75 6.54 -12.87 10.62
N ALA A 76 7.20 -14.01 10.79
CA ALA A 76 6.57 -15.33 10.83
C ALA A 76 5.67 -15.54 12.06
N ASP A 77 5.75 -14.67 13.06
CA ASP A 77 4.83 -14.68 14.20
C ASP A 77 3.42 -14.17 13.81
N THR A 78 3.35 -13.36 12.76
CA THR A 78 2.12 -12.69 12.30
C THR A 78 1.62 -13.22 10.97
N TRP A 79 2.53 -13.65 10.09
CA TRP A 79 2.22 -14.04 8.71
C TRP A 79 2.61 -15.48 8.43
N ILE A 80 1.79 -16.15 7.62
CA ILE A 80 2.01 -17.50 7.12
C ILE A 80 2.07 -17.40 5.60
N GLU A 81 3.05 -18.05 4.99
CA GLU A 81 3.24 -18.15 3.53
C GLU A 81 2.27 -19.17 2.90
#